data_AF-A0A838F7V0-F1
#
_entry.id   AF-A0A838F7V0-F1
#
_cell.length_a   1.000
_cell.length_b   1.000
_cell.length_c   1.000
_cell.angle_alpha   90.00
_cell.angle_beta   90.00
_cell.angle_gamma   90.00
#
_symmetry.space_group_name_H-M   'P 1'
#
loop_
_entity.id
_entity.type
_entity.pdbx_description
1 polymer ?
#
loop_
_entity_poly.entity_id
_entity_poly.type
_entity_poly.pdbx_seq_one_letter_code
_entity_poly.pdbx_strand_id
1 'polypeptide(L)'
;MKRLILGFILSFGLLPVLAQYSNPHVTWEFSVKKISGDEFDLVAKAKMKEGFHLYSQFIGEGGPIPTSFIFEKSEDYKTIGKVKESGNRKEALEPLFDDMQLIWFEDEGKFTQRVKIFKPSITIKGIVNFMTCNDQLCDPPSDQPFEYALTATPALEEIKSMIDEGADSSPAQVEVRVADSIKKSDSSKIESAQRADSNGVITREPAAIGDVSDVRYMNYWQTFVAGFGYGLIALLMPCVWPVIPLTISFFLKQNKEHKKGRVNAVIYGFSILLIFVIMGVAVSLFTNEQKLNELSTGWFFNMIFFALFFLFGLSFLGVFEIRVPSRLINKTEALSDRGGLIGIFFMAFTLVLFSFSCTLPFVANLISIVSRDGEFSKPLIGFAAFGLAIGLP
;
A
#
# COMPACT_ATOMS: atom_id res chain seq x y z
N MET A 1 34.02 7.21 9.00
CA MET A 1 32.74 7.30 8.25
C MET A 1 32.41 6.03 7.46
N LYS A 2 33.25 5.53 6.54
CA LYS A 2 32.96 4.30 5.77
C LYS A 2 32.63 3.06 6.62
N ARG A 3 33.30 2.85 7.76
CA ARG A 3 33.04 1.72 8.68
C ARG A 3 31.74 1.83 9.50
N LEU A 4 31.24 3.05 9.74
CA LEU A 4 29.97 3.28 10.43
C LEU A 4 28.78 3.14 9.47
N ILE A 5 28.93 3.59 8.23
CA ILE A 5 27.93 3.42 7.16
C ILE A 5 27.78 1.93 6.81
N LEU A 6 28.88 1.17 6.75
CA LEU A 6 28.83 -0.27 6.48
C LEU A 6 28.13 -1.06 7.60
N GLY A 7 28.30 -0.64 8.86
CA GLY A 7 27.62 -1.28 10.00
C GLY A 7 26.11 -1.01 10.02
N PHE A 8 25.68 0.18 9.60
CA PHE A 8 24.26 0.54 9.54
C PHE A 8 23.53 -0.22 8.41
N ILE A 9 24.19 -0.41 7.27
CA ILE A 9 23.67 -1.18 6.13
C ILE A 9 23.56 -2.68 6.47
N LEU A 10 24.52 -3.23 7.23
CA LEU A 10 24.51 -4.66 7.58
C LEU A 10 23.47 -4.99 8.66
N SER A 11 23.14 -4.04 9.55
CA SER A 11 22.17 -4.24 10.64
C SER A 11 20.70 -4.15 10.18
N PHE A 12 20.41 -3.47 9.08
CA PHE A 12 19.04 -3.31 8.57
C PHE A 12 18.58 -4.47 7.66
N GLY A 13 19.50 -5.32 7.20
CA GLY A 13 19.24 -6.40 6.25
C GLY A 13 18.73 -7.72 6.84
N LEU A 14 18.47 -7.81 8.15
CA LEU A 14 18.23 -9.11 8.83
C LEU A 14 16.90 -9.22 9.59
N LEU A 15 15.93 -8.33 9.37
CA LEU A 15 14.58 -8.51 9.90
C LEU A 15 13.77 -9.45 8.98
N PRO A 16 13.32 -10.62 9.45
CA PRO A 16 12.34 -11.40 8.72
C PRO A 16 10.99 -10.67 8.79
N VAL A 17 10.58 -10.09 7.66
CA VAL A 17 9.23 -9.57 7.45
C VAL A 17 8.28 -10.77 7.42
N LEU A 18 7.56 -10.98 8.51
CA LEU A 18 6.29 -11.70 8.51
C LEU A 18 5.20 -10.66 8.69
N ALA A 19 4.96 -9.88 7.63
CA ALA A 19 3.79 -9.02 7.56
C ALA A 19 2.60 -9.90 7.16
N GLN A 20 1.84 -10.38 8.15
CA GLN A 20 0.49 -10.90 7.90
C GLN A 20 -0.43 -9.68 7.80
N TYR A 21 -0.70 -9.24 6.57
CA TYR A 21 -1.70 -8.24 6.26
C TYR A 21 -3.06 -8.80 6.71
N SER A 22 -3.56 -8.31 7.84
CA SER A 22 -4.89 -8.65 8.34
C SER A 22 -5.76 -7.40 8.20
N ASN A 23 -6.86 -7.53 7.48
CA ASN A 23 -7.84 -6.46 7.36
C ASN A 23 -8.51 -6.26 8.74
N PRO A 24 -8.50 -5.05 9.33
CA PRO A 24 -8.98 -4.84 10.69
C PRO A 24 -10.51 -4.93 10.86
N HIS A 25 -11.27 -4.98 9.76
CA HIS A 25 -12.73 -4.96 9.76
C HIS A 25 -13.37 -6.34 9.57
N VAL A 26 -12.60 -7.33 9.11
CA VAL A 26 -13.06 -8.70 8.91
C VAL A 26 -12.04 -9.69 9.49
N THR A 27 -12.52 -10.57 10.35
CA THR A 27 -11.72 -11.68 10.88
C THR A 27 -12.18 -12.98 10.22
N TRP A 28 -11.24 -13.71 9.62
CA TRP A 28 -11.50 -14.99 8.97
C TRP A 28 -11.13 -16.16 9.88
N GLU A 29 -12.05 -17.11 10.05
CA GLU A 29 -11.84 -18.39 10.70
C GLU A 29 -12.00 -19.52 9.68
N PHE A 30 -10.94 -20.31 9.49
CA PHE A 30 -10.93 -21.44 8.56
C PHE A 30 -11.01 -22.75 9.33
N SER A 31 -12.00 -23.57 9.01
CA SER A 31 -12.22 -24.87 9.65
C SER A 31 -12.58 -25.94 8.62
N VAL A 32 -12.34 -27.20 8.96
CA VAL A 32 -12.67 -28.36 8.12
C VAL A 32 -13.73 -29.19 8.81
N LYS A 33 -14.73 -29.62 8.04
CA LYS A 33 -15.71 -30.61 8.49
C LYS A 33 -15.67 -31.84 7.58
N LYS A 34 -15.34 -33.01 8.15
CA LYS A 34 -15.43 -34.29 7.42
C LYS A 34 -16.90 -34.67 7.22
N ILE A 35 -17.26 -35.10 6.01
CA ILE A 35 -18.63 -35.52 5.69
C ILE A 35 -18.70 -37.05 5.63
N SER A 36 -17.95 -37.66 4.72
CA SER A 36 -17.93 -39.11 4.51
C SER A 36 -16.71 -39.51 3.70
N GLY A 37 -15.98 -40.54 4.14
CA GLY A 37 -14.78 -41.06 3.46
C GLY A 37 -13.77 -39.97 3.11
N ASP A 38 -13.65 -39.71 1.79
CA ASP A 38 -12.70 -38.77 1.18
C ASP A 38 -13.30 -37.37 0.91
N GLU A 39 -14.54 -37.10 1.34
CA GLU A 39 -15.22 -35.81 1.16
C GLU A 39 -15.19 -34.93 2.42
N PHE A 40 -14.74 -33.70 2.22
CA PHE A 40 -14.59 -32.68 3.26
C PHE A 40 -15.27 -31.38 2.82
N ASP A 41 -15.95 -30.73 3.77
CA ASP A 41 -16.43 -29.36 3.62
C ASP A 41 -15.38 -28.42 4.24
N LEU A 42 -14.77 -27.59 3.40
CA LEU A 42 -13.91 -26.48 3.81
C LEU A 42 -14.82 -25.31 4.17
N VAL A 43 -14.80 -24.90 5.44
CA VAL A 43 -15.65 -23.83 5.96
C VAL A 43 -14.78 -22.61 6.26
N ALA A 44 -15.10 -21.49 5.63
CA ALA A 44 -14.54 -20.18 5.91
C ALA A 44 -15.63 -19.31 6.55
N LYS A 45 -15.40 -18.84 7.77
CA LYS A 45 -16.30 -17.90 8.46
C LYS A 45 -15.66 -16.52 8.48
N ALA A 46 -16.37 -15.54 7.95
CA ALA A 46 -16.02 -14.13 8.09
C ALA A 46 -16.84 -13.53 9.22
N LYS A 47 -16.17 -12.96 10.22
CA LYS A 47 -16.77 -12.12 11.26
C LYS A 47 -16.50 -10.67 10.94
N MET A 48 -17.55 -9.88 10.73
CA MET A 48 -17.46 -8.45 10.42
C MET A 48 -17.55 -7.63 11.70
N LYS A 49 -16.84 -6.50 11.74
CA LYS A 49 -17.00 -5.50 12.80
C LYS A 49 -18.36 -4.81 12.66
N GLU A 50 -18.92 -4.37 13.79
CA GLU A 50 -20.22 -3.69 13.83
C GLU A 50 -20.28 -2.51 12.83
N GLY A 51 -21.34 -2.45 12.04
CA GLY A 51 -21.56 -1.45 11.00
C GLY A 51 -20.82 -1.70 9.67
N PHE A 52 -20.02 -2.77 9.56
CA PHE A 52 -19.41 -3.19 8.29
C PHE A 52 -20.13 -4.41 7.71
N HIS A 53 -20.21 -4.44 6.39
CA HIS A 53 -20.77 -5.52 5.59
C HIS A 53 -19.75 -6.09 4.60
N LEU A 54 -19.91 -7.37 4.32
CA LEU A 54 -19.12 -8.13 3.34
C LEU A 54 -20.03 -8.54 2.17
N TYR A 55 -19.64 -8.21 0.93
CA TYR A 55 -20.49 -8.53 -0.20
C TYR A 55 -20.48 -10.01 -0.60
N SER A 56 -21.60 -10.46 -1.16
CA SER A 56 -21.81 -11.80 -1.69
C SER A 56 -20.86 -12.15 -2.84
N GLN A 57 -20.75 -13.45 -3.14
CA GLN A 57 -20.06 -13.94 -4.32
C GLN A 57 -20.87 -13.74 -5.62
N PHE A 58 -22.17 -13.43 -5.51
CA PHE A 58 -23.11 -13.35 -6.62
C PHE A 58 -23.61 -11.93 -6.83
N ILE A 59 -22.73 -11.07 -7.38
CA ILE A 59 -23.02 -9.67 -7.70
C ILE A 59 -23.06 -9.51 -9.23
N GLY A 60 -23.98 -8.67 -9.72
CA GLY A 60 -24.09 -8.33 -11.14
C GLY A 60 -22.94 -7.44 -11.63
N GLU A 61 -22.79 -7.30 -12.95
CA GLU A 61 -21.79 -6.39 -13.52
C GLU A 61 -22.08 -4.93 -13.12
N GLY A 62 -21.04 -4.18 -12.74
CA GLY A 62 -21.14 -2.77 -12.31
C GLY A 62 -21.24 -2.54 -10.80
N GLY A 63 -21.29 -3.60 -9.98
CA GLY A 63 -21.33 -3.52 -8.52
C GLY A 63 -19.96 -3.56 -7.83
N PRO A 64 -19.92 -3.66 -6.49
CA PRO A 64 -18.70 -3.84 -5.71
C PRO A 64 -17.97 -5.13 -6.06
N ILE A 65 -16.69 -5.22 -5.67
CA ILE A 65 -15.90 -6.44 -5.88
C ILE A 65 -16.52 -7.59 -5.07
N PRO A 66 -16.98 -8.68 -5.71
CA PRO A 66 -17.59 -9.80 -5.03
C PRO A 66 -16.55 -10.59 -4.25
N THR A 67 -16.95 -11.15 -3.12
CA THR A 67 -16.11 -12.11 -2.39
C THR A 67 -15.83 -13.31 -3.31
N SER A 68 -14.56 -13.70 -3.46
CA SER A 68 -14.19 -14.81 -4.32
C SER A 68 -13.10 -15.67 -3.69
N PHE A 69 -13.23 -16.99 -3.85
CA PHE A 69 -12.29 -17.97 -3.33
C PHE A 69 -11.48 -18.57 -4.49
N ILE A 70 -10.16 -18.42 -4.42
CA ILE A 70 -9.23 -18.92 -5.41
C ILE A 70 -8.40 -20.03 -4.76
N PHE A 71 -8.62 -21.26 -5.21
CA PHE A 71 -7.90 -22.44 -4.72
C PHE A 71 -6.74 -22.79 -5.65
N GLU A 72 -5.58 -23.17 -5.08
CA GLU A 72 -4.42 -23.60 -5.88
C GLU A 72 -4.69 -24.94 -6.56
N LYS A 73 -4.54 -24.99 -7.89
CA LYS A 73 -4.78 -26.23 -8.65
C LYS A 73 -3.77 -27.31 -8.25
N SER A 74 -4.26 -28.48 -7.89
CA SER A 74 -3.46 -29.68 -7.63
C SER A 74 -4.19 -30.92 -8.13
N GLU A 75 -3.44 -31.96 -8.49
CA GLU A 75 -3.98 -33.28 -8.85
C GLU A 75 -4.47 -34.07 -7.62
N ASP A 76 -4.10 -33.61 -6.42
CA ASP A 76 -4.31 -34.33 -5.16
C ASP A 76 -5.71 -34.13 -4.56
N TYR A 77 -6.47 -33.16 -5.07
CA TYR A 77 -7.86 -32.91 -4.66
C TYR A 77 -8.70 -32.32 -5.80
N LYS A 78 -10.02 -32.46 -5.70
CA LYS A 78 -10.98 -31.87 -6.63
C LYS A 78 -12.08 -31.13 -5.88
N THR A 79 -12.37 -29.89 -6.29
CA THR A 79 -13.50 -29.12 -5.79
C THR A 79 -14.80 -29.65 -6.41
N ILE A 80 -15.83 -29.85 -5.58
CA ILE A 80 -17.16 -30.32 -6.01
C ILE A 80 -18.13 -29.13 -5.94
N GLY A 81 -18.49 -28.61 -7.11
CA GLY A 81 -19.41 -27.47 -7.24
C GLY A 81 -18.78 -26.13 -6.88
N LYS A 82 -19.61 -25.08 -6.85
CA LYS A 82 -19.23 -23.73 -6.44
C LYS A 82 -19.31 -23.59 -4.92
N VAL A 83 -18.58 -22.61 -4.37
CA VAL A 83 -18.63 -22.24 -2.96
C VAL A 83 -20.07 -21.83 -2.61
N LYS A 84 -20.63 -22.46 -1.58
CA LYS A 84 -21.94 -22.11 -1.04
C LYS A 84 -21.78 -21.04 0.02
N GLU A 85 -22.62 -20.02 -0.03
CA GLU A 85 -22.68 -18.97 0.98
C GLU A 85 -23.92 -19.15 1.88
N SER A 86 -23.78 -18.81 3.15
CA SER A 86 -24.81 -18.88 4.18
C SER A 86 -24.47 -17.88 5.29
N GLY A 87 -25.43 -17.51 6.15
CA GLY A 87 -25.18 -16.54 7.23
C GLY A 87 -26.29 -15.49 7.30
N ASN A 88 -25.98 -14.35 7.95
CA ASN A 88 -26.90 -13.23 8.09
C ASN A 88 -26.89 -12.40 6.79
N ARG A 89 -27.58 -12.94 5.79
CA ARG A 89 -27.63 -12.39 4.42
C ARG A 89 -28.71 -11.31 4.35
N LYS A 90 -28.33 -10.10 3.96
CA LYS A 90 -29.24 -8.99 3.67
C LYS A 90 -29.21 -8.66 2.20
N GLU A 91 -30.35 -8.21 1.70
CA GLU A 91 -30.54 -7.79 0.33
C GLU A 91 -31.25 -6.45 0.36
N ALA A 92 -30.57 -5.41 -0.14
CA ALA A 92 -31.12 -4.07 -0.22
C ALA A 92 -30.44 -3.27 -1.35
N LEU A 93 -31.00 -2.10 -1.64
CA LEU A 93 -30.43 -1.16 -2.60
C LEU A 93 -29.26 -0.45 -1.94
N GLU A 94 -28.12 -0.41 -2.62
CA GLU A 94 -26.89 0.19 -2.11
C GLU A 94 -26.63 1.53 -2.80
N PRO A 95 -26.79 2.67 -2.09
CA PRO A 95 -26.59 4.01 -2.66
C PRO A 95 -25.16 4.26 -3.15
N LEU A 96 -24.16 3.56 -2.59
CA LEU A 96 -22.77 3.71 -3.03
C LEU A 96 -22.51 3.13 -4.43
N PHE A 97 -23.41 2.29 -4.94
CA PHE A 97 -23.30 1.63 -6.25
C PHE A 97 -24.57 1.84 -7.08
N ASP A 98 -24.97 3.10 -7.24
CA ASP A 98 -26.09 3.54 -8.09
C ASP A 98 -27.44 2.83 -7.76
N ASP A 99 -27.72 2.64 -6.47
CA ASP A 99 -28.91 1.93 -5.96
C ASP A 99 -29.05 0.50 -6.53
N MET A 100 -27.93 -0.17 -6.81
CA MET A 100 -27.96 -1.56 -7.24
C MET A 100 -28.51 -2.47 -6.13
N GLN A 101 -29.33 -3.44 -6.50
CA GLN A 101 -29.78 -4.49 -5.59
C GLN A 101 -28.62 -5.43 -5.28
N LEU A 102 -28.03 -5.26 -4.10
CA LEU A 102 -26.87 -6.00 -3.66
C LEU A 102 -27.21 -6.91 -2.50
N ILE A 103 -26.38 -7.93 -2.37
CA ILE A 103 -26.49 -8.90 -1.31
C ILE A 103 -25.18 -8.86 -0.51
N TRP A 104 -25.31 -8.67 0.79
CA TRP A 104 -24.19 -8.64 1.70
C TRP A 104 -24.48 -9.43 2.98
N PHE A 105 -23.42 -9.67 3.75
CA PHE A 105 -23.47 -10.27 5.06
C PHE A 105 -23.18 -9.20 6.10
N GLU A 106 -23.91 -9.24 7.22
CA GLU A 106 -23.63 -8.45 8.42
C GLU A 106 -23.30 -9.40 9.57
N ASP A 107 -22.45 -8.99 10.52
CA ASP A 107 -21.96 -9.77 11.66
C ASP A 107 -21.18 -11.05 11.30
N GLU A 108 -21.82 -12.00 10.60
CA GLU A 108 -21.25 -13.30 10.24
C GLU A 108 -21.68 -13.79 8.84
N GLY A 109 -20.66 -14.08 8.00
CA GLY A 109 -20.79 -14.77 6.72
C GLY A 109 -20.10 -16.13 6.77
N LYS A 110 -20.73 -17.17 6.24
CA LYS A 110 -20.23 -18.55 6.20
C LYS A 110 -20.17 -19.06 4.78
N PHE A 111 -18.97 -19.41 4.33
CA PHE A 111 -18.69 -19.91 3.00
C PHE A 111 -18.19 -21.35 3.08
N THR A 112 -18.82 -22.25 2.35
CA THR A 112 -18.52 -23.68 2.38
C THR A 112 -18.19 -24.20 0.99
N GLN A 113 -16.98 -24.73 0.82
CA GLN A 113 -16.54 -25.41 -0.40
C GLN A 113 -16.38 -26.90 -0.12
N ARG A 114 -17.07 -27.73 -0.89
CA ARG A 114 -16.86 -29.19 -0.83
C ARG A 114 -15.66 -29.60 -1.67
N VAL A 115 -14.82 -30.45 -1.10
CA VAL A 115 -13.65 -31.03 -1.78
C VAL A 115 -13.60 -32.54 -1.58
N LYS A 116 -13.08 -33.24 -2.58
CA LYS A 116 -12.72 -34.64 -2.50
C LYS A 116 -11.20 -34.78 -2.60
N ILE A 117 -10.60 -35.49 -1.66
CA ILE A 117 -9.15 -35.74 -1.63
C ILE A 117 -8.83 -37.10 -2.22
N PHE A 118 -7.64 -37.24 -2.83
CA PHE A 118 -7.17 -38.52 -3.39
C PHE A 118 -5.94 -39.07 -2.67
N LYS A 119 -5.34 -38.29 -1.76
CA LYS A 119 -4.20 -38.68 -0.93
C LYS A 119 -4.59 -38.72 0.55
N PRO A 120 -3.93 -39.56 1.36
CA PRO A 120 -4.24 -39.73 2.77
C PRO A 120 -3.94 -38.50 3.63
N SER A 121 -3.02 -37.64 3.20
CA SER A 121 -2.75 -36.34 3.81
C SER A 121 -2.43 -35.32 2.72
N ILE A 122 -3.13 -34.18 2.76
CA ILE A 122 -2.95 -33.09 1.81
C ILE A 122 -3.18 -31.77 2.52
N THR A 123 -2.43 -30.75 2.09
CA THR A 123 -2.71 -29.38 2.46
C THR A 123 -3.26 -28.60 1.26
N ILE A 124 -4.47 -28.05 1.41
CA ILE A 124 -5.11 -27.22 0.39
C ILE A 124 -4.84 -25.75 0.72
N LYS A 125 -4.28 -25.01 -0.25
CA LYS A 125 -3.96 -23.58 -0.14
C LYS A 125 -4.79 -22.76 -1.10
N GLY A 126 -5.00 -21.51 -0.75
CA GLY A 126 -5.69 -20.55 -1.59
C GLY A 126 -5.75 -19.16 -0.97
N ILE A 127 -6.46 -18.28 -1.65
CA ILE A 127 -6.73 -16.91 -1.21
C ILE A 127 -8.22 -16.63 -1.29
N VAL A 128 -8.75 -15.90 -0.31
CA VAL A 128 -10.05 -15.24 -0.42
C VAL A 128 -9.80 -13.77 -0.73
N ASN A 129 -10.32 -13.33 -1.88
CA ASN A 129 -10.33 -11.92 -2.28
C ASN A 129 -11.69 -11.33 -1.90
N PHE A 130 -11.67 -10.23 -1.15
CA PHE A 130 -12.90 -9.64 -0.62
C PHE A 130 -12.78 -8.13 -0.44
N MET A 131 -13.94 -7.48 -0.30
CA MET A 131 -14.05 -6.06 -0.01
C MET A 131 -15.12 -5.86 1.07
N THR A 132 -14.79 -5.06 2.09
CA THR A 132 -15.70 -4.67 3.18
C THR A 132 -16.12 -3.23 3.00
N CYS A 133 -17.39 -2.92 3.26
CA CYS A 133 -17.89 -1.56 3.23
C CYS A 133 -18.76 -1.28 4.45
N ASN A 134 -19.04 -0.01 4.68
CA ASN A 134 -20.12 0.48 5.52
C ASN A 134 -20.92 1.53 4.74
N ASP A 135 -21.88 2.19 5.39
CA ASP A 135 -22.75 3.20 4.76
C ASP A 135 -22.02 4.44 4.18
N GLN A 136 -20.74 4.63 4.48
CA GLN A 136 -19.98 5.83 4.08
C GLN A 136 -18.71 5.55 3.29
N LEU A 137 -18.09 4.39 3.49
CA LEU A 137 -16.81 4.05 2.89
C LEU A 137 -16.67 2.56 2.63
N CYS A 138 -15.84 2.26 1.63
CA CYS A 138 -15.38 0.92 1.32
C CYS A 138 -13.88 0.81 1.58
N ASP A 139 -13.48 -0.32 2.16
CA ASP A 139 -12.08 -0.69 2.27
C ASP A 139 -11.53 -1.10 0.89
N PRO A 140 -10.22 -0.93 0.65
CA PRO A 140 -9.59 -1.50 -0.53
C PRO A 140 -9.75 -3.03 -0.56
N PRO A 141 -9.88 -3.62 -1.76
CA PRO A 141 -9.92 -5.07 -1.91
C PRO A 141 -8.70 -5.72 -1.27
N SER A 142 -8.95 -6.76 -0.47
CA SER A 142 -7.95 -7.43 0.36
C SER A 142 -7.90 -8.93 0.04
N ASP A 143 -6.69 -9.49 0.06
CA ASP A 143 -6.46 -10.92 -0.09
C ASP A 143 -6.09 -11.54 1.27
N GLN A 144 -6.88 -12.51 1.71
CA GLN A 144 -6.56 -13.31 2.89
C GLN A 144 -6.17 -14.73 2.47
N PRO A 145 -4.90 -15.14 2.67
CA PRO A 145 -4.50 -16.52 2.41
C PRO A 145 -5.12 -17.47 3.44
N PHE A 146 -5.44 -18.68 2.98
CA PHE A 146 -5.91 -19.77 3.83
C PHE A 146 -5.18 -21.08 3.51
N GLU A 147 -5.05 -21.93 4.53
CA GLU A 147 -4.43 -23.24 4.44
C GLU A 147 -5.25 -24.26 5.24
N TYR A 148 -5.71 -25.31 4.57
CA TYR A 148 -6.47 -26.40 5.17
C TYR A 148 -5.64 -27.67 5.16
N ALA A 149 -5.22 -28.13 6.34
CA ALA A 149 -4.61 -29.44 6.50
C ALA A 149 -5.70 -30.51 6.62
N LEU A 150 -5.70 -31.46 5.69
CA LEU A 150 -6.66 -32.56 5.62
C LEU A 150 -5.93 -33.88 5.83
N THR A 151 -6.46 -34.71 6.72
CA THR A 151 -6.01 -36.10 6.89
C THR A 151 -7.20 -37.01 6.68
N ALA A 152 -7.13 -37.86 5.65
CA ALA A 152 -8.05 -38.95 5.49
C ALA A 152 -7.79 -39.93 6.65
N THR A 153 -8.74 -40.05 7.57
CA THR A 153 -8.81 -41.27 8.38
C THR A 153 -9.14 -42.38 7.40
N PRO A 154 -8.30 -43.42 7.23
CA PRO A 154 -8.71 -44.59 6.47
C PRO A 154 -10.04 -45.05 7.06
N ALA A 155 -11.02 -45.26 6.17
CA ALA A 155 -12.33 -45.73 6.56
C ALA A 155 -12.14 -47.02 7.37
N LEU A 156 -12.56 -46.96 8.64
CA LEU A 156 -12.87 -48.12 9.46
C LEU A 156 -14.07 -48.85 8.82
N GLU A 157 -13.84 -49.53 7.70
CA GLU A 157 -14.70 -50.60 7.19
C GLU A 157 -13.97 -51.93 7.03
N GLU A 158 -12.66 -52.00 7.30
CA GLU A 158 -11.91 -53.27 7.38
C GLU A 158 -11.33 -53.54 8.78
N ILE A 159 -12.11 -53.35 9.83
CA ILE A 159 -11.93 -54.09 11.09
C ILE A 159 -13.32 -54.51 11.59
N LYS A 160 -14.00 -55.33 10.80
CA LYS A 160 -15.19 -56.08 11.21
C LYS A 160 -14.92 -57.58 11.37
N SER A 161 -13.65 -57.99 11.39
CA SER A 161 -13.24 -59.39 11.49
C SER A 161 -12.39 -59.72 12.70
N MET A 162 -12.15 -58.79 13.63
CA MET A 162 -11.52 -59.11 14.91
C MET A 162 -12.07 -58.23 16.03
N ILE A 163 -12.52 -58.90 17.10
CA ILE A 163 -12.99 -58.39 18.39
C ILE A 163 -14.52 -58.29 18.50
N ASP A 164 -15.04 -59.45 18.89
CA ASP A 164 -16.28 -59.69 19.62
C ASP A 164 -16.26 -59.06 21.03
N GLU A 165 -17.46 -58.84 21.56
CA GLU A 165 -17.86 -58.48 22.93
C GLU A 165 -17.60 -57.06 23.50
N GLY A 166 -18.73 -56.37 23.78
CA GLY A 166 -18.95 -55.70 25.07
C GLY A 166 -19.01 -54.15 25.08
N ALA A 167 -20.23 -53.63 25.26
CA ALA A 167 -20.66 -52.50 26.13
C ALA A 167 -19.70 -51.31 26.40
N ASP A 168 -20.07 -50.03 26.54
CA ASP A 168 -21.29 -49.23 26.53
C ASP A 168 -20.81 -47.77 26.72
N SER A 169 -21.55 -46.80 26.21
CA SER A 169 -21.59 -45.36 26.55
C SER A 169 -20.39 -44.42 26.29
N SER A 170 -20.59 -43.56 25.27
CA SER A 170 -20.47 -42.09 25.17
C SER A 170 -19.39 -41.24 25.90
N PRO A 171 -18.99 -40.09 25.32
CA PRO A 171 -17.65 -39.53 25.42
C PRO A 171 -17.53 -38.25 26.26
N ALA A 172 -16.32 -37.95 26.73
CA ALA A 172 -15.90 -36.60 27.06
C ALA A 172 -14.42 -36.37 26.71
N GLN A 173 -14.25 -35.48 25.73
CA GLN A 173 -13.19 -34.46 25.57
C GLN A 173 -11.74 -34.90 25.36
N VAL A 174 -11.18 -34.60 24.17
CA VAL A 174 -9.76 -34.26 24.03
C VAL A 174 -9.58 -33.12 23.03
N GLU A 175 -9.13 -32.01 23.60
CA GLU A 175 -8.53 -30.81 23.06
C GLU A 175 -7.29 -31.11 22.19
N VAL A 176 -7.16 -30.47 21.02
CA VAL A 176 -5.93 -30.57 20.21
C VAL A 176 -5.29 -29.20 20.04
N ARG A 177 -4.09 -29.14 20.59
CA ARG A 177 -3.10 -28.06 20.57
C ARG A 177 -2.60 -27.81 19.15
N VAL A 178 -2.53 -26.53 18.77
CA VAL A 178 -1.76 -26.08 17.60
C VAL A 178 -0.31 -25.91 18.03
N ALA A 179 0.59 -26.69 17.44
CA ALA A 179 2.03 -26.51 17.57
C ALA A 179 2.56 -25.79 16.33
N ASP A 180 3.10 -24.59 16.57
CA ASP A 180 4.00 -23.86 15.70
C ASP A 180 5.24 -24.70 15.31
N SER A 181 5.72 -24.58 14.07
CA SER A 181 7.11 -24.20 13.71
C SER A 181 7.62 -24.78 12.36
N ILE A 182 8.20 -23.88 11.54
CA ILE A 182 9.42 -24.02 10.70
C ILE A 182 9.33 -24.13 9.15
N LYS A 183 9.71 -22.99 8.53
CA LYS A 183 10.62 -22.71 7.36
C LYS A 183 10.32 -23.19 5.92
N LYS A 184 10.02 -22.19 5.09
CA LYS A 184 10.84 -21.60 3.99
C LYS A 184 11.74 -22.55 3.17
N SER A 185 11.39 -22.73 1.89
CA SER A 185 12.32 -23.05 0.80
C SER A 185 11.95 -22.27 -0.47
N ASP A 186 13.00 -21.78 -1.13
CA ASP A 186 13.09 -21.06 -2.39
C ASP A 186 12.37 -21.74 -3.58
N SER A 187 11.77 -20.94 -4.46
CA SER A 187 12.11 -20.93 -5.90
C SER A 187 11.36 -19.83 -6.65
N SER A 188 12.13 -19.07 -7.40
CA SER A 188 11.77 -18.03 -8.36
C SER A 188 10.94 -18.51 -9.57
N LYS A 189 10.31 -17.52 -10.22
CA LYS A 189 9.78 -17.47 -11.60
C LYS A 189 8.49 -18.24 -11.87
N ILE A 190 7.38 -17.50 -11.97
CA ILE A 190 6.45 -17.61 -13.10
C ILE A 190 6.02 -16.19 -13.52
N GLU A 191 6.15 -15.97 -14.82
CA GLU A 191 5.80 -14.78 -15.59
C GLU A 191 4.31 -14.45 -15.53
N SER A 192 4.04 -13.14 -15.51
CA SER A 192 3.12 -12.43 -16.41
C SER A 192 1.88 -13.20 -16.90
N ALA A 193 0.76 -13.04 -16.20
CA ALA A 193 -0.57 -13.27 -16.78
C ALA A 193 -1.23 -11.93 -17.09
N GLN A 194 -1.05 -11.49 -18.34
CA GLN A 194 -1.81 -10.43 -19.00
C GLN A 194 -3.33 -10.75 -18.95
N ARG A 195 -4.16 -9.77 -18.60
CA ARG A 195 -5.54 -9.72 -19.11
C ARG A 195 -5.59 -8.77 -20.29
N ALA A 196 -6.08 -9.30 -21.40
CA ALA A 196 -6.43 -8.57 -22.60
C ALA A 196 -7.65 -7.69 -22.33
N ASP A 197 -7.56 -6.43 -22.71
CA ASP A 197 -8.68 -5.51 -22.75
C ASP A 197 -9.13 -5.38 -24.21
N SER A 198 -10.41 -5.62 -24.47
CA SER A 198 -11.02 -5.39 -25.77
C SER A 198 -11.72 -4.03 -25.74
N ASN A 199 -10.92 -2.97 -25.60
CA ASN A 199 -11.03 -1.70 -26.33
C ASN A 199 -9.95 -0.70 -25.87
N GLY A 200 -8.70 -0.97 -26.27
CA GLY A 200 -7.89 0.03 -26.99
C GLY A 200 -7.58 1.39 -26.37
N VAL A 201 -7.48 1.56 -25.05
CA VAL A 201 -6.67 2.63 -24.43
C VAL A 201 -5.97 2.10 -23.19
N ILE A 202 -4.71 1.70 -23.35
CA ILE A 202 -3.85 1.33 -22.22
C ILE A 202 -3.40 2.61 -21.52
N THR A 203 -4.12 3.02 -20.47
CA THR A 203 -3.57 3.95 -19.48
C THR A 203 -2.79 3.10 -18.48
N ARG A 204 -1.51 2.88 -18.77
CA ARG A 204 -0.55 2.39 -17.79
C ARG A 204 -0.44 3.44 -16.71
N GLU A 205 -0.95 3.14 -15.52
CA GLU A 205 -0.48 3.79 -14.30
C GLU A 205 1.04 3.62 -14.26
N PRO A 206 1.84 4.70 -14.26
CA PRO A 206 3.27 4.55 -14.16
C PRO A 206 3.54 3.97 -12.77
N ALA A 207 3.92 2.70 -12.75
CA ALA A 207 4.41 2.02 -11.56
C ALA A 207 5.44 2.92 -10.86
N ALA A 208 5.01 3.56 -9.78
CA ALA A 208 5.91 4.25 -8.89
C ALA A 208 6.90 3.21 -8.37
N ILE A 209 8.19 3.53 -8.49
CA ILE A 209 9.27 2.72 -7.95
C ILE A 209 9.09 2.68 -6.43
N GLY A 210 8.61 1.55 -5.93
CA GLY A 210 8.36 1.29 -4.52
C GLY A 210 6.87 1.07 -4.26
N ASP A 211 6.47 -0.19 -4.20
CA ASP A 211 5.25 -0.65 -3.54
C ASP A 211 5.31 -0.18 -2.07
N VAL A 212 4.70 0.97 -1.78
CA VAL A 212 4.64 1.50 -0.43
C VAL A 212 3.50 0.77 0.27
N SER A 213 3.85 -0.34 0.90
CA SER A 213 3.08 -0.98 1.96
C SER A 213 2.38 0.08 2.81
N ASP A 214 1.06 -0.02 2.91
CA ASP A 214 0.17 0.97 3.50
C ASP A 214 0.76 1.61 4.78
N VAL A 215 1.11 2.90 4.70
CA VAL A 215 1.80 3.66 5.77
C VAL A 215 0.94 3.75 7.04
N ARG A 216 -0.34 3.37 6.97
CA ARG A 216 -1.31 3.33 8.08
C ARG A 216 -0.89 2.44 9.25
N TYR A 217 -0.35 1.25 8.96
CA TYR A 217 -0.01 0.24 9.96
C TYR A 217 1.44 0.31 10.44
N MET A 218 2.18 1.28 9.91
CA MET A 218 3.56 1.52 10.29
C MET A 218 3.59 2.25 11.64
N ASN A 219 4.44 1.78 12.56
CA ASN A 219 4.78 2.53 13.76
C ASN A 219 5.34 3.91 13.38
N TYR A 220 5.23 4.91 14.26
CA TYR A 220 5.77 6.27 14.02
C TYR A 220 7.22 6.27 13.49
N TRP A 221 8.04 5.36 14.00
CA TRP A 221 9.41 5.15 13.52
C TRP A 221 9.48 4.63 12.08
N GLN A 222 8.63 3.68 11.71
CA GLN A 222 8.57 3.14 10.35
C GLN A 222 8.03 4.18 9.36
N THR A 223 7.03 4.99 9.74
CA THR A 223 6.56 6.12 8.94
C THR A 223 7.68 7.14 8.70
N PHE A 224 8.47 7.43 9.73
CA PHE A 224 9.64 8.30 9.60
C PHE A 224 10.67 7.73 8.62
N VAL A 225 11.04 6.45 8.76
CA VAL A 225 12.01 5.80 7.87
C VAL A 225 11.51 5.72 6.43
N ALA A 226 10.22 5.38 6.24
CA ALA A 226 9.60 5.33 4.91
C ALA A 226 9.57 6.71 4.25
N GLY A 227 9.13 7.76 4.98
CA GLY A 227 9.13 9.13 4.47
C GLY A 227 10.52 9.67 4.17
N PHE A 228 11.50 9.38 5.03
CA PHE A 228 12.90 9.72 4.79
C PHE A 228 13.47 8.98 3.56
N GLY A 229 13.17 7.69 3.42
CA GLY A 229 13.57 6.89 2.26
C GLY A 229 12.96 7.41 0.96
N TYR A 230 11.67 7.76 0.98
CA TYR A 230 11.00 8.33 -0.19
C TYR A 230 11.54 9.71 -0.55
N GLY A 231 11.90 10.54 0.44
CA GLY A 231 12.59 11.82 0.19
C GLY A 231 13.98 11.64 -0.42
N LEU A 232 14.71 10.60 -0.03
CA LEU A 232 15.99 10.27 -0.64
C LEU A 232 15.81 9.75 -2.08
N ILE A 233 14.78 8.97 -2.35
CA ILE A 233 14.42 8.52 -3.70
C ILE A 233 13.97 9.70 -4.56
N ALA A 234 13.24 10.66 -3.99
CA ALA A 234 12.77 11.86 -4.68
C ALA A 234 13.93 12.75 -5.17
N LEU A 235 15.10 12.71 -4.52
CA LEU A 235 16.32 13.39 -5.04
C LEU A 235 16.78 12.83 -6.39
N LEU A 236 16.44 11.58 -6.73
CA LEU A 236 16.73 10.97 -8.03
C LEU A 236 15.64 11.26 -9.07
N MET A 237 14.51 11.84 -8.67
CA MET A 237 13.43 12.15 -9.61
C MET A 237 13.82 13.32 -10.54
N PRO A 238 13.39 13.29 -11.81
CA PRO A 238 13.85 14.20 -12.85
C PRO A 238 13.55 15.69 -12.58
N CYS A 239 12.61 15.99 -11.67
CA CYS A 239 12.23 17.37 -11.34
C CYS A 239 13.06 18.04 -10.24
N VAL A 240 13.78 17.26 -9.43
CA VAL A 240 14.67 17.81 -8.39
C VAL A 240 16.06 18.06 -8.98
N TRP A 241 16.44 17.28 -9.99
CA TRP A 241 17.74 17.35 -10.66
C TRP A 241 18.14 18.73 -11.20
N PRO A 242 17.26 19.50 -11.88
CA PRO A 242 17.59 20.83 -12.39
C PRO A 242 17.89 21.86 -11.29
N VAL A 243 17.32 21.66 -10.09
CA VAL A 243 17.43 22.59 -8.97
C VAL A 243 18.74 22.40 -8.21
N ILE A 244 19.29 21.18 -8.17
CA ILE A 244 20.54 20.85 -7.45
C ILE A 244 21.72 21.72 -7.95
N PRO A 245 22.04 21.81 -9.25
CA PRO A 245 23.14 22.67 -9.73
C PRO A 245 22.96 24.15 -9.38
N LEU A 246 21.71 24.64 -9.39
CA LEU A 246 21.38 26.02 -9.05
C LEU A 246 21.63 26.31 -7.57
N THR A 247 21.26 25.39 -6.68
CA THR A 247 21.52 25.52 -5.24
C THR A 247 23.02 25.47 -4.91
N ILE A 248 23.78 24.59 -5.57
CA ILE A 248 25.25 24.53 -5.39
C ILE A 248 25.90 25.84 -5.87
N SER A 249 25.49 26.37 -7.02
CA SER A 249 26.01 27.64 -7.55
C SER A 249 25.74 28.81 -6.59
N PHE A 250 24.55 28.84 -5.98
CA PHE A 250 24.21 29.83 -4.97
C PHE A 250 25.13 29.76 -3.74
N PHE A 251 25.35 28.58 -3.17
CA PHE A 251 26.22 28.41 -2.00
C PHE A 251 27.72 28.66 -2.31
N LEU A 252 28.17 28.35 -3.53
CA LEU A 252 29.52 28.66 -4.00
C LEU A 252 29.73 30.18 -4.14
N LYS A 253 28.70 30.93 -4.60
CA LYS A 253 28.78 32.39 -4.77
C LYS A 253 28.70 33.14 -3.43
N GLN A 254 27.98 32.61 -2.43
CA GLN A 254 27.67 33.32 -1.18
C GLN A 254 28.77 33.23 -0.11
N ASN A 255 29.63 32.20 -0.12
CA ASN A 255 30.49 31.87 1.03
C ASN A 255 31.97 32.12 0.80
N LYS A 256 32.44 33.31 1.21
CA LYS A 256 33.87 33.59 1.41
C LYS A 256 34.41 33.06 2.75
N GLU A 257 33.54 32.69 3.69
CA GLU A 257 33.90 32.29 5.05
C GLU A 257 33.15 31.01 5.49
N HIS A 258 33.89 29.96 5.89
CA HIS A 258 33.31 28.63 6.17
C HIS A 258 32.27 28.58 7.30
N LYS A 259 32.36 29.48 8.29
CA LYS A 259 31.41 29.54 9.43
C LYS A 259 30.04 30.07 9.00
N LYS A 260 30.01 31.12 8.17
CA LYS A 260 28.75 31.69 7.65
C LYS A 260 28.05 30.75 6.68
N GLY A 261 28.82 29.98 5.89
CA GLY A 261 28.25 28.98 4.99
C GLY A 261 27.50 27.85 5.68
N ARG A 262 28.03 27.34 6.80
CA ARG A 262 27.35 26.28 7.57
C ARG A 262 26.04 26.78 8.18
N VAL A 263 26.02 28.01 8.69
CA VAL A 263 24.82 28.63 9.28
C VAL A 263 23.75 28.84 8.22
N ASN A 264 24.12 29.34 7.04
CA ASN A 264 23.19 29.52 5.92
C ASN A 264 22.63 28.19 5.40
N ALA A 265 23.44 27.12 5.36
CA ALA A 265 22.97 25.79 4.96
C ALA A 265 21.95 25.20 5.95
N VAL A 266 22.21 25.33 7.26
CA VAL A 266 21.26 24.87 8.30
C VAL A 266 19.94 25.64 8.22
N ILE A 267 20.00 26.95 8.04
CA ILE A 267 18.81 27.80 7.85
C ILE A 267 18.04 27.40 6.58
N TYR A 268 18.75 27.08 5.49
CA TYR A 268 18.13 26.63 4.25
C TYR A 268 17.39 25.30 4.42
N GLY A 269 18.05 24.28 4.98
CA GLY A 269 17.42 22.98 5.26
C GLY A 269 16.24 23.09 6.22
N PHE A 270 16.36 23.93 7.26
CA PHE A 270 15.25 24.20 8.19
C PHE A 270 14.06 24.89 7.50
N SER A 271 14.34 25.81 6.57
CA SER A 271 13.29 26.48 5.78
C SER A 271 12.55 25.48 4.88
N ILE A 272 13.27 24.55 4.23
CA ILE A 272 12.66 23.49 3.41
C ILE A 272 11.73 22.62 4.27
N LEU A 273 12.19 22.18 5.44
CA LEU A 273 11.39 21.36 6.36
C LEU A 273 10.10 22.09 6.76
N LEU A 274 10.22 23.35 7.18
CA LEU A 274 9.09 24.17 7.60
C LEU A 274 8.08 24.38 6.46
N ILE A 275 8.55 24.68 5.24
CA ILE A 275 7.68 24.89 4.08
C ILE A 275 6.97 23.58 3.68
N PHE A 276 7.68 22.44 3.68
CA PHE A 276 7.06 21.14 3.35
C PHE A 276 5.99 20.74 4.35
N VAL A 277 6.25 20.94 5.65
CA VAL A 277 5.26 20.66 6.69
C VAL A 277 4.04 21.57 6.55
N ILE A 278 4.25 22.89 6.38
CA ILE A 278 3.14 23.83 6.21
C ILE A 278 2.35 23.52 4.94
N MET A 279 3.01 23.25 3.82
CA MET A 279 2.34 22.94 2.55
C MET A 279 1.61 21.60 2.63
N GLY A 280 2.23 20.56 3.19
CA GLY A 280 1.62 19.23 3.36
C GLY A 280 0.39 19.28 4.26
N VAL A 281 0.47 20.02 5.38
CA VAL A 281 -0.68 20.25 6.27
C VAL A 281 -1.75 21.10 5.58
N ALA A 282 -1.38 22.18 4.89
CA ALA A 282 -2.34 23.01 4.16
C ALA A 282 -3.09 22.19 3.12
N VAL A 283 -2.38 21.40 2.31
CA VAL A 283 -3.00 20.51 1.31
C VAL A 283 -3.87 19.46 1.98
N SER A 284 -3.46 18.90 3.12
CA SER A 284 -4.30 17.97 3.89
C SER A 284 -5.58 18.59 4.42
N LEU A 285 -5.62 19.90 4.68
CA LEU A 285 -6.80 20.60 5.18
C LEU A 285 -7.71 21.13 4.06
N PHE A 286 -7.14 21.50 2.91
CA PHE A 286 -7.86 22.14 1.81
C PHE A 286 -8.26 21.18 0.67
N THR A 287 -7.70 19.97 0.61
CA THR A 287 -7.85 19.06 -0.54
C THR A 287 -8.13 17.62 -0.11
N ASN A 288 -9.18 17.03 -0.68
CA ASN A 288 -9.56 15.62 -0.46
C ASN A 288 -8.72 14.67 -1.34
N GLU A 289 -8.58 13.41 -0.91
CA GLU A 289 -7.80 12.35 -1.59
C GLU A 289 -8.14 12.21 -3.09
N GLN A 290 -9.43 12.26 -3.43
CA GLN A 290 -9.91 12.13 -4.81
C GLN A 290 -9.43 13.29 -5.70
N LYS A 291 -9.40 14.52 -5.19
CA LYS A 291 -8.99 15.70 -5.96
C LYS A 291 -7.48 15.72 -6.25
N LEU A 292 -6.66 15.16 -5.36
CA LEU A 292 -5.21 15.07 -5.57
C LEU A 292 -4.87 14.02 -6.63
N ASN A 293 -5.60 12.91 -6.65
CA ASN A 293 -5.45 11.89 -7.68
C ASN A 293 -5.88 12.43 -9.05
N GLU A 294 -7.01 13.14 -9.11
CA GLU A 294 -7.46 13.85 -10.32
C GLU A 294 -6.48 14.94 -10.77
N LEU A 295 -5.87 15.67 -9.82
CA LEU A 295 -4.86 16.70 -10.14
C LEU A 295 -3.60 16.08 -10.75
N SER A 296 -3.14 14.95 -10.22
CA SER A 296 -1.94 14.26 -10.73
C SER A 296 -2.19 13.56 -12.08
N THR A 297 -3.41 13.06 -12.32
CA THR A 297 -3.79 12.43 -13.59
C THR A 297 -4.36 13.42 -14.61
N GLY A 298 -4.62 14.66 -14.17
CA GLY A 298 -5.20 15.71 -14.99
C GLY A 298 -4.33 16.05 -16.19
N TRP A 299 -4.92 16.00 -17.38
CA TRP A 299 -4.25 16.35 -18.63
C TRP A 299 -3.65 17.76 -18.60
N PHE A 300 -4.36 18.73 -18.03
CA PHE A 300 -3.90 20.13 -17.96
C PHE A 300 -2.66 20.30 -17.08
N PHE A 301 -2.66 19.70 -15.89
CA PHE A 301 -1.51 19.76 -14.98
C PHE A 301 -0.29 19.06 -15.58
N ASN A 302 -0.49 17.86 -16.12
CA ASN A 302 0.57 17.11 -16.81
C ASN A 302 1.13 17.85 -18.03
N MET A 303 0.30 18.57 -18.80
CA MET A 303 0.75 19.40 -19.92
C MET A 303 1.64 20.56 -19.47
N ILE A 304 1.32 21.21 -18.35
CA ILE A 304 2.15 22.29 -17.79
C ILE A 304 3.52 21.74 -17.38
N PHE A 305 3.56 20.60 -16.68
CA PHE A 305 4.82 19.97 -16.28
C PHE A 305 5.62 19.47 -17.47
N PHE A 306 4.96 18.93 -18.49
CA PHE A 306 5.60 18.56 -19.74
C PHE A 306 6.26 19.77 -20.42
N ALA A 307 5.52 20.88 -20.58
CA ALA A 307 6.05 22.10 -21.19
C ALA A 307 7.22 22.68 -20.37
N LEU A 308 7.11 22.65 -19.04
CA LEU A 308 8.16 23.09 -18.13
C LEU A 308 9.44 22.24 -18.27
N PHE A 309 9.35 20.91 -18.18
CA PHE A 309 10.51 20.03 -18.32
C PHE A 309 11.08 20.05 -19.74
N PHE A 310 10.24 20.21 -20.76
CA PHE A 310 10.68 20.38 -22.14
C PHE A 310 11.49 21.68 -22.33
N LEU A 311 11.01 22.79 -21.76
CA LEU A 311 11.72 24.08 -21.79
C LEU A 311 13.05 24.02 -21.03
N PHE A 312 13.07 23.41 -19.84
CA PHE A 312 14.29 23.20 -19.08
C PHE A 312 15.26 22.27 -19.82
N GLY A 313 14.77 21.22 -20.47
CA GLY A 313 15.55 20.33 -21.32
C GLY A 313 16.24 21.09 -22.46
N LEU A 314 15.49 21.92 -23.20
CA LEU A 314 16.04 22.79 -24.25
C LEU A 314 17.11 23.75 -23.73
N SER A 315 16.98 24.24 -22.49
CA SER A 315 17.99 25.05 -21.82
C SER A 315 19.28 24.27 -21.55
N PHE A 316 19.21 22.98 -21.20
CA PHE A 316 20.39 22.12 -21.01
C PHE A 316 21.06 21.73 -22.32
N LEU A 317 20.31 21.60 -23.42
CA LEU A 317 20.87 21.40 -24.76
C LEU A 317 21.56 22.66 -25.33
N GLY A 318 21.49 23.79 -24.62
CA GLY A 318 22.12 25.04 -25.06
C GLY A 318 21.43 25.70 -26.26
N VAL A 319 20.23 25.25 -26.65
CA VAL A 319 19.46 25.81 -27.78
C VAL A 319 18.98 27.23 -27.45
N PHE A 320 18.72 27.50 -26.16
CA PHE A 320 18.44 28.82 -25.64
C PHE A 320 19.32 29.07 -24.41
N GLU A 321 20.32 29.94 -24.53
CA GLU A 321 20.86 30.62 -23.35
C GLU A 321 19.76 31.56 -22.87
N ILE A 322 19.03 31.18 -21.81
CA ILE A 322 18.00 32.03 -21.21
C ILE A 322 18.69 33.29 -20.66
N ARG A 323 18.88 34.30 -21.50
CA ARG A 323 19.22 35.66 -21.08
C ARG A 323 17.94 36.30 -20.60
N VAL A 324 17.54 35.97 -19.38
CA VAL A 324 16.46 36.68 -18.69
C VAL A 324 16.81 38.17 -18.76
N PRO A 325 15.90 39.06 -19.19
CA PRO A 325 16.19 40.46 -19.42
C PRO A 325 16.89 41.07 -18.20
N SER A 326 18.01 41.75 -18.44
CA SER A 326 18.93 42.25 -17.40
C SER A 326 18.25 43.06 -16.29
N ARG A 327 17.10 43.68 -16.58
CA ARG A 327 16.29 44.42 -15.61
C ARG A 327 15.64 43.53 -14.54
N LEU A 328 15.24 42.30 -14.88
CA LEU A 328 14.64 41.37 -13.93
C LEU A 328 15.74 40.73 -13.09
N ILE A 329 16.81 40.24 -13.74
CA ILE A 329 17.99 39.68 -13.09
C ILE A 329 18.60 40.68 -12.11
N ASN A 330 18.88 41.93 -12.49
CA ASN A 330 19.53 42.89 -11.59
C ASN A 330 18.67 43.25 -10.38
N LYS A 331 17.34 43.07 -10.45
CA LYS A 331 16.41 43.35 -9.34
C LYS A 331 16.35 42.18 -8.36
N THR A 332 16.32 40.94 -8.85
CA THR A 332 16.41 39.73 -8.02
C THR A 332 17.83 39.50 -7.52
N GLU A 333 18.86 39.82 -8.29
CA GLU A 333 20.27 39.77 -7.88
C GLU A 333 20.57 40.84 -6.85
N ALA A 334 20.06 42.07 -6.92
CA ALA A 334 20.24 43.06 -5.84
C ALA A 334 19.55 42.67 -4.52
N LEU A 335 18.45 41.91 -4.60
CA LEU A 335 17.79 41.29 -3.44
C LEU A 335 18.58 40.08 -2.90
N SER A 336 19.29 39.37 -3.76
CA SER A 336 20.15 38.22 -3.43
C SER A 336 21.53 38.65 -2.88
N ASP A 337 22.12 39.71 -3.44
CA ASP A 337 23.41 40.33 -3.06
C ASP A 337 23.32 41.12 -1.75
N ARG A 338 22.11 41.53 -1.32
CA ARG A 338 21.90 41.96 0.07
C ARG A 338 22.03 40.81 1.08
N GLY A 339 22.28 39.58 0.63
CA GLY A 339 22.84 38.49 1.43
C GLY A 339 22.11 38.29 2.74
N GLY A 340 20.94 37.66 2.70
CA GLY A 340 20.12 37.50 3.88
C GLY A 340 19.23 36.27 3.87
N LEU A 341 18.70 35.97 5.06
CA LEU A 341 17.70 34.93 5.36
C LEU A 341 16.54 34.91 4.34
N ILE A 342 16.15 36.08 3.82
CA ILE A 342 15.02 36.21 2.89
C ILE A 342 15.28 35.52 1.53
N GLY A 343 16.50 35.60 0.99
CA GLY A 343 16.84 34.99 -0.30
C GLY A 343 16.89 33.46 -0.20
N ILE A 344 17.37 32.96 0.94
CA ILE A 344 17.41 31.54 1.27
C ILE A 344 16.00 30.96 1.35
N PHE A 345 15.05 31.69 1.96
CA PHE A 345 13.65 31.30 2.05
C PHE A 345 12.95 31.23 0.68
N PHE A 346 13.15 32.24 -0.18
CA PHE A 346 12.56 32.23 -1.52
C PHE A 346 13.10 31.10 -2.40
N MET A 347 14.40 30.82 -2.32
CA MET A 347 15.00 29.67 -3.03
C MET A 347 14.42 28.35 -2.51
N ALA A 348 14.34 28.18 -1.19
CA ALA A 348 13.74 26.98 -0.59
C ALA A 348 12.27 26.80 -1.03
N PHE A 349 11.49 27.88 -1.06
CA PHE A 349 10.10 27.84 -1.51
C PHE A 349 9.97 27.36 -2.95
N THR A 350 10.81 27.86 -3.87
CA THR A 350 10.79 27.41 -5.26
C THR A 350 11.14 25.93 -5.41
N LEU A 351 12.11 25.44 -4.63
CA LEU A 351 12.47 24.02 -4.60
C LEU A 351 11.28 23.17 -4.14
N VAL A 352 10.63 23.55 -3.04
CA VAL A 352 9.47 22.81 -2.52
C VAL A 352 8.33 22.82 -3.53
N LEU A 353 8.05 23.95 -4.18
CA LEU A 353 6.95 24.07 -5.14
C LEU A 353 7.15 23.14 -6.36
N PHE A 354 8.37 23.07 -6.90
CA PHE A 354 8.66 22.14 -7.99
C PHE A 354 8.70 20.67 -7.54
N SER A 355 9.22 20.40 -6.33
CA SER A 355 9.27 19.05 -5.77
C SER A 355 7.88 18.51 -5.43
N PHE A 356 6.99 19.36 -4.90
CA PHE A 356 5.64 18.99 -4.50
C PHE A 356 4.82 18.41 -5.66
N SER A 357 5.01 18.93 -6.88
CA SER A 357 4.33 18.40 -8.06
C SER A 357 4.69 16.97 -8.42
N CYS A 358 5.91 16.52 -8.13
CA CYS A 358 6.33 15.14 -8.40
C CYS A 358 6.02 14.19 -7.24
N THR A 359 5.67 14.74 -6.08
CA THR A 359 5.47 13.98 -4.83
C THR A 359 3.99 13.87 -4.45
N LEU A 360 3.09 14.39 -5.30
CA LEU A 360 1.63 14.26 -5.13
C LEU A 360 1.17 12.83 -4.82
N PRO A 361 1.68 11.75 -5.46
CA PRO A 361 1.27 10.38 -5.12
C PRO A 361 1.59 10.00 -3.67
N PHE A 362 2.74 10.43 -3.18
CA PHE A 362 3.16 10.20 -1.79
C PHE A 362 2.33 11.04 -0.80
N VAL A 363 2.11 12.31 -1.13
CA VAL A 363 1.28 13.23 -0.32
C VAL A 363 -0.16 12.71 -0.22
N ALA A 364 -0.73 12.22 -1.31
CA ALA A 364 -2.08 11.64 -1.34
C ALA A 364 -2.20 10.41 -0.43
N ASN A 365 -1.19 9.54 -0.44
CA ASN A 365 -1.14 8.39 0.46
C ASN A 365 -1.12 8.81 1.94
N LEU A 366 -0.33 9.84 2.30
CA LEU A 366 -0.29 10.36 3.67
C LEU A 366 -1.59 11.03 4.12
N ILE A 367 -2.25 11.77 3.22
CA ILE A 367 -3.55 12.40 3.52
C ILE A 367 -4.63 11.34 3.78
N SER A 368 -4.52 10.18 3.12
CA SER A 368 -5.44 9.06 3.35
C SER A 368 -5.42 8.48 4.76
N ILE A 369 -4.40 8.78 5.56
CA ILE A 369 -4.34 8.43 6.98
C ILE A 369 -5.15 9.44 7.80
N VAL A 370 -5.05 10.74 7.47
CA VAL A 370 -5.79 11.81 8.17
C VAL A 370 -7.30 11.60 8.04
N SER A 371 -7.79 11.31 6.83
CA SER A 371 -9.24 11.18 6.59
C SER A 371 -9.87 9.98 7.29
N ARG A 372 -9.10 8.91 7.53
CA ARG A 372 -9.61 7.64 8.08
C ARG A 372 -9.44 7.49 9.58
N ASP A 373 -8.26 7.83 10.09
CA ASP A 373 -7.92 7.63 11.52
C ASP A 373 -8.10 8.91 12.34
N GLY A 374 -8.24 10.08 11.71
CA GLY A 374 -8.31 11.39 12.38
C GLY A 374 -7.01 11.81 13.08
N GLU A 375 -5.95 10.99 13.00
CA GLU A 375 -4.66 11.24 13.62
C GLU A 375 -3.73 12.06 12.71
N PHE A 376 -3.60 13.36 12.98
CA PHE A 376 -2.69 14.26 12.26
C PHE A 376 -1.19 14.00 12.54
N SER A 377 -0.87 13.22 13.57
CA SER A 377 0.51 12.99 14.03
C SER A 377 1.35 12.20 13.03
N LYS A 378 0.80 11.14 12.41
CA LYS A 378 1.55 10.29 11.47
C LYS A 378 1.92 11.04 10.18
N PRO A 379 0.99 11.78 9.53
CA PRO A 379 1.30 12.51 8.29
C PRO A 379 2.27 13.67 8.53
N LEU A 380 2.17 14.32 9.69
CA LEU A 380 3.13 15.35 10.11
C LEU A 380 4.57 14.81 10.17
N ILE A 381 4.75 13.62 10.76
CA ILE A 381 6.06 12.95 10.83
C ILE A 381 6.54 12.54 9.43
N GLY A 382 5.65 12.06 8.57
CA GLY A 382 5.96 11.72 7.18
C GLY A 382 6.47 12.92 6.37
N PHE A 383 5.75 14.05 6.40
CA PHE A 383 6.15 15.28 5.71
C PHE A 383 7.45 15.87 6.28
N ALA A 384 7.62 15.83 7.61
CA ALA A 384 8.85 16.28 8.25
C ALA A 384 10.06 15.41 7.85
N ALA A 385 9.90 14.08 7.81
CA ALA A 385 10.94 13.15 7.38
C ALA A 385 11.32 13.36 5.91
N PHE A 386 10.32 13.59 5.05
CA PHE A 386 10.51 13.87 3.63
C PHE A 386 11.29 15.18 3.40
N GLY A 387 10.89 16.26 4.05
CA GLY A 387 11.58 17.55 3.98
C GLY A 387 13.02 17.49 4.51
N LEU A 388 13.24 16.71 5.57
CA LEU A 388 14.57 16.49 6.15
C LEU A 388 15.49 15.72 5.19
N ALA A 389 14.97 14.73 4.46
CA ALA A 389 15.74 13.98 3.46
C ALA A 389 16.16 14.87 2.28
N ILE A 390 15.25 15.69 1.75
CA ILE A 390 15.56 16.60 0.63
C ILE A 390 16.47 17.75 1.03
N GLY A 391 16.39 18.23 2.28
CA GLY A 391 17.23 19.31 2.80
C GLY A 391 18.62 18.85 3.28
N LEU A 392 18.93 17.55 3.22
CA LEU A 392 20.22 16.98 3.63
C LEU A 392 21.38 17.28 2.66
N PRO A 393 21.25 17.11 1.32
CA PRO A 393 22.29 17.51 0.36
C PRO A 393 22.45 19.03 0.27
#